data_AF-A0A9X4PH23-F1
#
_entry.id   AF-A0A9X4PH23-F1
#
_cell.length_a   1.000
_cell.length_b   1.000
_cell.length_c   1.000
_cell.angle_alpha   90.00
_cell.angle_beta   90.00
_cell.angle_gamma   90.00
#
_symmetry.space_group_name_H-M   'P 1'
#
loop_
_entity.id
_entity.type
_entity.pdbx_description
1 polymer ?
#
loop_
_entity_poly.entity_id
_entity_poly.type
_entity_poly.pdbx_seq_one_letter_code
_entity_poly.pdbx_strand_id
1 'polypeptide(L)'
;MSVEQLLLKTPQQLKEYCQTLSKEDKLALYKQLVDEAKDKDYKELKKLNKLVNAIEETTDKKLYSHSEEATVKSFFKKATKRIFLILHPTYSNNLKELNELDQLLPQIYEKLKPGLTDNIRHCMEKELRFGNFLHDNIEVFRLLEESRHGSIEKKKEATIKLISLFAMQPELNYAGDILLLGIISDNIKVFGKEAENLKSDLDTLINLVEKSADKLINMESDIEETEEELAEKREAVVEQLLAFRLDQFIKMH
;
A
#
# COMPACT_ATOMS: atom_id res chain seq x y z
N MET A 1 18.59 -24.18 11.88
CA MET A 1 19.39 -23.02 11.40
C MET A 1 18.63 -21.77 11.83
N SER A 2 19.27 -20.76 12.41
CA SER A 2 18.54 -19.55 12.83
C SER A 2 18.12 -18.71 11.61
N VAL A 3 17.08 -17.89 11.75
CA VAL A 3 16.65 -17.00 10.66
C VAL A 3 17.76 -16.04 10.27
N GLU A 4 18.50 -15.49 11.23
CA GLU A 4 19.67 -14.64 10.98
C GLU A 4 20.71 -15.29 10.04
N GLN A 5 20.96 -16.59 10.19
CA GLN A 5 21.87 -17.35 9.32
C GLN A 5 21.29 -17.57 7.93
N LEU A 6 19.96 -17.70 7.82
CA LEU A 6 19.26 -17.85 6.55
C LEU A 6 19.21 -16.53 5.77
N LEU A 7 19.11 -15.39 6.45
CA LEU A 7 19.09 -14.07 5.82
C LEU A 7 20.40 -13.69 5.11
N LEU A 8 21.50 -14.39 5.42
CA LEU A 8 22.80 -14.24 4.75
C LEU A 8 22.91 -15.05 3.44
N LYS A 9 21.95 -15.94 3.17
CA LYS A 9 21.99 -16.83 2.00
C LYS A 9 21.44 -16.17 0.75
N THR A 10 21.91 -16.63 -0.41
CA THR A 10 21.35 -16.22 -1.70
C THR A 10 19.95 -16.83 -1.91
N PRO A 11 19.10 -16.25 -2.78
CA PRO A 11 17.78 -16.81 -3.06
C PRO A 11 17.81 -18.28 -3.50
N GLN A 12 18.82 -18.68 -4.28
CA GLN A 12 19.00 -20.06 -4.72
C GLN A 12 19.32 -21.01 -3.55
N GLN A 13 20.21 -20.60 -2.65
CA GLN A 13 20.56 -21.37 -1.45
C GLN A 13 19.38 -21.47 -0.46
N LEU A 14 18.55 -20.44 -0.38
CA LEU A 14 17.33 -20.46 0.42
C LEU A 14 16.31 -21.42 -0.16
N LYS A 15 16.17 -21.46 -1.48
CA LYS A 15 15.28 -22.40 -2.17
C LYS A 15 15.71 -23.84 -1.96
N GLU A 16 17.00 -24.14 -2.14
CA GLU A 16 17.57 -25.47 -1.88
C GLU A 16 17.37 -25.89 -0.42
N TYR A 17 17.62 -24.98 0.52
CA TYR A 17 17.34 -25.23 1.94
C TYR A 17 15.86 -25.51 2.21
N CYS A 18 14.94 -24.69 1.67
CA CYS A 18 13.52 -24.90 1.89
C CYS A 18 13.03 -26.21 1.23
N GLN A 19 13.64 -26.67 0.14
CA GLN A 19 13.30 -27.97 -0.47
C GLN A 19 13.62 -29.17 0.42
N THR A 20 14.62 -29.07 1.31
CA THR A 20 14.97 -30.15 2.24
C THR A 20 14.11 -30.16 3.50
N LEU A 21 13.36 -29.09 3.77
CA LEU A 21 12.49 -29.00 4.93
C LEU A 21 11.19 -29.80 4.76
N SER A 22 10.78 -30.43 5.85
CA SER A 22 9.45 -31.04 5.95
C SER A 22 8.35 -29.96 5.92
N LYS A 23 7.11 -30.39 5.73
CA LYS A 23 5.94 -29.52 5.73
C LYS A 23 5.77 -28.79 7.07
N GLU A 24 5.96 -29.50 8.19
CA GLU A 24 5.87 -28.90 9.53
C GLU A 24 6.99 -27.90 9.78
N ASP A 25 8.21 -28.20 9.33
CA ASP A 25 9.37 -27.32 9.51
C ASP A 25 9.24 -26.02 8.70
N LYS A 26 8.66 -26.08 7.50
CA LYS A 26 8.34 -24.89 6.69
C LYS A 26 7.35 -23.98 7.39
N LEU A 27 6.31 -24.55 8.01
CA LEU A 27 5.30 -23.79 8.74
C LEU A 27 5.87 -23.19 10.04
N ALA A 28 6.72 -23.93 10.74
CA ALA A 28 7.41 -23.43 11.93
C ALA A 28 8.35 -22.26 11.58
N LEU A 29 9.12 -22.39 10.50
CA LEU A 29 9.99 -21.33 9.99
C LEU A 29 9.21 -20.09 9.54
N TYR A 30 8.05 -20.30 8.91
CA TYR A 30 7.16 -19.20 8.51
C TYR A 30 6.61 -18.45 9.73
N LYS A 31 6.21 -19.16 10.79
CA LYS A 31 5.76 -18.52 12.04
C LYS A 31 6.86 -17.71 12.71
N GLN A 32 8.09 -18.25 12.76
CA GLN A 32 9.25 -17.52 13.27
C GLN A 32 9.53 -16.24 12.47
N LEU A 33 9.41 -16.29 11.14
CA LEU A 33 9.54 -15.12 10.28
C LEU A 33 8.48 -14.05 10.53
N VAL A 34 7.24 -14.46 10.79
CA VAL A 34 6.14 -13.54 11.11
C VAL A 34 6.37 -12.88 12.48
N ASP A 35 6.84 -13.64 13.47
CA ASP A 35 7.17 -13.08 14.78
C ASP A 35 8.37 -12.13 14.71
N GLU A 36 9.39 -12.46 13.92
CA GLU A 36 10.55 -11.58 13.71
C GLU A 36 10.22 -10.31 12.92
N ALA A 37 9.15 -10.30 12.12
CA ALA A 37 8.77 -9.15 11.29
C ALA A 37 8.05 -8.03 12.05
N LYS A 38 7.53 -8.30 13.26
CA LYS A 38 6.65 -7.38 14.02
C LYS A 38 7.31 -6.03 14.37
N ASP A 39 8.62 -6.02 14.58
CA ASP A 39 9.37 -4.86 15.06
C ASP A 39 10.46 -4.38 14.07
N LYS A 40 10.33 -4.72 12.78
CA LYS A 40 11.40 -4.54 11.79
C LYS A 40 11.11 -3.43 10.78
N ASP A 41 12.16 -2.71 10.40
CA ASP A 41 12.06 -1.66 9.39
C ASP A 41 11.88 -2.23 7.97
N TYR A 42 11.49 -1.38 7.01
CA TYR A 42 11.25 -1.80 5.62
C TYR A 42 12.45 -2.49 4.94
N LYS A 43 13.69 -2.12 5.27
CA LYS A 43 14.90 -2.74 4.69
C LYS A 43 15.11 -4.15 5.27
N GLU A 44 14.79 -4.34 6.53
CA GLU A 44 14.85 -5.62 7.23
C GLU A 44 13.72 -6.56 6.78
N LEU A 45 12.50 -6.02 6.63
CA LEU A 45 11.35 -6.74 6.05
C LEU A 45 11.65 -7.24 4.62
N LYS A 46 12.37 -6.46 3.80
CA LYS A 46 12.79 -6.88 2.46
C LYS A 46 13.75 -8.08 2.49
N LYS A 47 14.55 -8.25 3.55
CA LYS A 47 15.43 -9.43 3.71
C LYS A 47 14.62 -10.65 4.14
N LEU A 48 13.71 -10.49 5.10
CA LEU A 48 12.78 -11.54 5.54
C LEU A 48 11.91 -12.04 4.38
N ASN A 49 11.47 -11.13 3.50
CA ASN A 49 10.66 -11.45 2.32
C ASN A 49 11.37 -12.41 1.33
N LYS A 50 12.71 -12.43 1.29
CA LYS A 50 13.46 -13.40 0.46
C LYS A 50 13.31 -14.83 0.97
N LEU A 51 13.33 -15.02 2.29
CA LEU A 51 13.16 -16.33 2.91
C LEU A 51 11.69 -16.79 2.81
N VAL A 52 10.75 -15.86 3.00
CA VAL A 52 9.31 -16.11 2.77
C VAL A 52 9.05 -16.60 1.35
N ASN A 53 9.60 -15.92 0.33
CA ASN A 53 9.44 -16.33 -1.07
C ASN A 53 10.04 -17.73 -1.34
N ALA A 54 11.20 -18.06 -0.75
CA ALA A 54 11.81 -19.37 -0.91
C ALA A 54 10.98 -20.50 -0.26
N ILE A 55 10.35 -20.24 0.89
CA ILE A 55 9.40 -21.17 1.51
C ILE A 55 8.17 -21.34 0.60
N GLU A 56 7.59 -20.26 0.09
CA GLU A 56 6.41 -20.29 -0.77
C GLU A 56 6.65 -21.02 -2.11
N GLU A 57 7.79 -20.79 -2.76
CA GLU A 57 8.17 -21.45 -4.02
C GLU A 57 8.35 -22.96 -3.89
N THR A 58 8.64 -23.44 -2.68
CA THR A 58 8.97 -24.85 -2.38
C THR A 58 7.89 -25.54 -1.55
N THR A 59 6.81 -24.83 -1.23
CA THR A 59 5.65 -25.36 -0.53
C THR A 59 4.59 -25.75 -1.56
N ASP A 60 4.10 -26.98 -1.46
CA ASP A 60 3.11 -27.52 -2.40
C ASP A 60 1.85 -26.64 -2.41
N LYS A 61 1.41 -26.14 -3.58
CA LYS A 61 0.32 -25.14 -3.71
C LYS A 61 -1.02 -25.56 -3.07
N LYS A 62 -1.18 -26.84 -2.72
CA LYS A 62 -2.34 -27.40 -2.02
C LYS A 62 -2.39 -27.14 -0.52
N LEU A 63 -1.35 -26.53 0.07
CA LEU A 63 -1.23 -26.32 1.52
C LEU A 63 -1.99 -25.11 2.07
N TYR A 64 -2.25 -24.09 1.25
CA TYR A 64 -2.88 -22.84 1.69
C TYR A 64 -4.40 -22.80 1.47
N SER A 65 -5.01 -23.89 0.99
CA SER A 65 -6.39 -23.88 0.50
C SER A 65 -7.49 -24.20 1.52
N HIS A 66 -7.20 -24.29 2.83
CA HIS A 66 -8.18 -24.85 3.79
C HIS A 66 -8.40 -24.10 5.12
N SER A 67 -7.80 -22.92 5.35
CA SER A 67 -8.27 -22.03 6.43
C SER A 67 -8.73 -20.68 5.89
N GLU A 68 -9.83 -20.17 6.45
CA GLU A 68 -10.37 -18.85 6.13
C GLU A 68 -9.29 -17.77 6.35
N GLU A 69 -8.48 -17.91 7.40
CA GLU A 69 -7.34 -17.04 7.71
C GLU A 69 -6.29 -16.99 6.59
N ALA A 70 -5.91 -18.14 6.01
CA ALA A 70 -4.94 -18.19 4.91
C ALA A 70 -5.49 -17.53 3.64
N THR A 71 -6.80 -17.66 3.41
CA THR A 71 -7.48 -17.09 2.25
C THR A 71 -7.63 -15.56 2.40
N VAL A 72 -7.94 -15.07 3.61
CA VAL A 72 -7.94 -13.63 3.95
C VAL A 72 -6.55 -13.02 3.77
N LYS A 73 -5.49 -13.67 4.27
CA LYS A 73 -4.10 -13.23 4.03
C LYS A 73 -3.76 -13.19 2.54
N SER A 74 -4.18 -14.21 1.78
CA SER A 74 -4.00 -14.25 0.32
C SER A 74 -4.70 -13.10 -0.39
N PHE A 75 -5.91 -12.75 0.06
CA PHE A 75 -6.66 -11.61 -0.46
C PHE A 75 -5.89 -10.30 -0.28
N PHE A 76 -5.47 -9.97 0.95
CA PHE A 76 -4.75 -8.71 1.19
C PHE A 76 -3.42 -8.66 0.43
N LYS A 77 -2.68 -9.78 0.35
CA LYS A 77 -1.46 -9.86 -0.48
C LYS A 77 -1.73 -9.54 -1.96
N LYS A 78 -2.85 -10.02 -2.50
CA LYS A 78 -3.27 -9.75 -3.88
C LYS A 78 -3.75 -8.30 -4.06
N ALA A 79 -4.47 -7.75 -3.08
CA ALA A 79 -4.94 -6.36 -3.09
C ALA A 79 -3.75 -5.38 -3.07
N THR A 80 -2.77 -5.61 -2.19
CA THR A 80 -1.52 -4.83 -2.17
C THR A 80 -0.76 -4.96 -3.49
N LYS A 81 -0.66 -6.17 -4.06
CA LYS A 81 -0.02 -6.37 -5.37
C LYS A 81 -0.72 -5.56 -6.47
N ARG A 82 -2.06 -5.54 -6.47
CA ARG A 82 -2.85 -4.76 -7.43
C ARG A 82 -2.49 -3.28 -7.36
N ILE A 83 -2.44 -2.70 -6.15
CA ILE A 83 -2.03 -1.31 -5.93
C ILE A 83 -0.63 -1.07 -6.51
N PHE A 84 0.35 -1.94 -6.24
CA PHE A 84 1.68 -1.80 -6.81
C PHE A 84 1.69 -1.79 -8.34
N LEU A 85 0.88 -2.64 -8.98
CA LEU A 85 0.81 -2.69 -10.44
C LEU A 85 0.19 -1.42 -11.05
N ILE A 86 -0.83 -0.85 -10.39
CA ILE A 86 -1.45 0.42 -10.78
C ILE A 86 -0.42 1.55 -10.74
N LEU A 87 0.42 1.57 -9.70
CA LEU A 87 1.44 2.60 -9.50
C LEU A 87 2.74 2.35 -10.31
N HIS A 88 2.88 1.19 -10.97
CA HIS A 88 4.16 0.81 -11.56
C HIS A 88 4.43 1.53 -12.89
N PRO A 89 5.66 2.04 -13.12
CA PRO A 89 6.06 2.71 -14.37
C PRO A 89 5.82 1.92 -15.66
N THR A 90 5.86 0.58 -15.55
CA THR A 90 5.66 -0.33 -16.68
C THR A 90 4.27 -0.97 -16.67
N TYR A 91 3.26 -0.23 -16.19
CA TYR A 91 1.87 -0.69 -16.11
C TYR A 91 1.40 -1.42 -17.39
N SER A 92 1.76 -0.92 -18.58
CA SER A 92 1.42 -1.54 -19.87
C SER A 92 1.89 -3.00 -20.00
N ASN A 93 3.05 -3.34 -19.43
CA ASN A 93 3.59 -4.71 -19.42
C ASN A 93 2.88 -5.60 -18.39
N ASN A 94 2.16 -4.99 -17.45
CA ASN A 94 1.51 -5.65 -16.33
C ASN A 94 -0.02 -5.71 -16.47
N LEU A 95 -0.59 -5.16 -17.55
CA LEU A 95 -2.04 -5.12 -17.84
C LEU A 95 -2.72 -6.48 -17.66
N LYS A 96 -2.10 -7.56 -18.15
CA LYS A 96 -2.66 -8.91 -18.01
C LYS A 96 -2.80 -9.31 -16.54
N GLU A 97 -1.75 -9.09 -15.75
CA GLU A 97 -1.77 -9.43 -14.34
C GLU A 97 -2.71 -8.53 -13.54
N LEU A 98 -2.82 -7.24 -13.89
CA LEU A 98 -3.79 -6.35 -13.25
C LEU A 98 -5.22 -6.83 -13.52
N ASN A 99 -5.56 -7.13 -14.78
CA ASN A 99 -6.87 -7.66 -15.16
C ASN A 99 -7.20 -8.98 -14.45
N GLU A 100 -6.21 -9.86 -14.28
CA GLU A 100 -6.38 -11.08 -13.50
C GLU A 100 -6.72 -10.76 -12.04
N LEU A 101 -6.04 -9.79 -11.42
CA LEU A 101 -6.34 -9.37 -10.05
C LEU A 101 -7.70 -8.67 -9.91
N ASP A 102 -8.10 -7.85 -10.88
CA ASP A 102 -9.41 -7.18 -10.90
C ASP A 102 -10.56 -8.18 -10.93
N GLN A 103 -10.37 -9.33 -11.60
CA GLN A 103 -11.35 -10.42 -11.60
C GLN A 103 -11.28 -11.28 -10.34
N LEU A 104 -10.07 -11.61 -9.87
CA LEU A 104 -9.86 -12.54 -8.77
C LEU A 104 -10.27 -11.97 -7.40
N LEU A 105 -9.97 -10.70 -7.12
CA LEU A 105 -10.19 -10.12 -5.80
C LEU A 105 -11.68 -10.07 -5.40
N PRO A 106 -12.62 -9.61 -6.26
CA PRO A 106 -14.05 -9.69 -5.97
C PRO A 106 -14.53 -11.14 -5.75
N GLN A 107 -14.05 -12.09 -6.56
CA GLN A 107 -14.43 -13.50 -6.42
C GLN A 107 -13.97 -14.10 -5.09
N ILE A 108 -12.73 -13.78 -4.65
CA ILE A 108 -12.21 -14.22 -3.36
C ILE A 108 -13.03 -13.60 -2.22
N TYR A 109 -13.34 -12.32 -2.31
CA TYR A 109 -14.15 -11.63 -1.31
C TYR A 109 -15.57 -12.24 -1.20
N GLU A 110 -16.30 -12.41 -2.32
CA GLU A 110 -17.64 -12.99 -2.29
C GLU A 110 -17.67 -14.42 -1.74
N LYS A 111 -16.61 -15.21 -2.00
CA LYS A 111 -16.47 -16.55 -1.42
C LYS A 111 -16.27 -16.52 0.10
N LEU A 112 -15.51 -15.54 0.61
CA LEU A 112 -15.21 -15.42 2.04
C LEU A 112 -16.33 -14.76 2.83
N LYS A 113 -17.04 -13.81 2.22
CA LYS A 113 -18.02 -12.91 2.84
C LYS A 113 -18.96 -13.57 3.87
N PRO A 114 -19.53 -14.78 3.63
CA PRO A 114 -20.44 -15.41 4.60
C PRO A 114 -19.80 -15.82 5.93
N GLY A 115 -18.48 -16.07 5.94
CA GLY A 115 -17.73 -16.53 7.12
C GLY A 115 -16.92 -15.44 7.82
N LEU A 116 -16.87 -14.22 7.27
CA LEU A 116 -16.09 -13.12 7.86
C LEU A 116 -16.83 -12.47 9.03
N THR A 117 -16.06 -12.11 10.07
CA THR A 117 -16.50 -11.13 11.07
C THR A 117 -16.75 -9.78 10.40
N ASP A 118 -17.62 -8.96 10.99
CA ASP A 118 -17.96 -7.65 10.43
C ASP A 118 -16.71 -6.76 10.26
N ASN A 119 -15.76 -6.82 11.21
CA ASN A 119 -14.50 -6.08 11.11
C ASN A 119 -13.65 -6.50 9.90
N ILE A 120 -13.44 -7.81 9.69
CA ILE A 120 -12.63 -8.30 8.56
C ILE A 120 -13.35 -8.00 7.23
N ARG A 121 -14.67 -8.16 7.21
CA ARG A 121 -15.51 -7.84 6.05
C ARG A 121 -15.36 -6.36 5.67
N HIS A 122 -15.49 -5.46 6.64
CA HIS A 122 -15.32 -4.02 6.46
C HIS A 122 -13.93 -3.65 5.93
N CYS A 123 -12.87 -4.21 6.50
CA CYS A 123 -11.50 -3.98 6.02
C CYS A 123 -11.31 -4.44 4.57
N MET A 124 -11.81 -5.62 4.20
CA MET A 124 -11.69 -6.12 2.82
C MET A 124 -12.51 -5.28 1.83
N GLU A 125 -13.69 -4.80 2.22
CA GLU A 125 -14.51 -3.90 1.40
C GLU A 125 -13.79 -2.57 1.14
N LYS A 126 -13.21 -1.96 2.19
CA LYS A 126 -12.40 -0.73 2.05
C LYS A 126 -11.23 -0.92 1.09
N GLU A 127 -10.49 -2.02 1.20
CA GLU A 127 -9.38 -2.32 0.28
C GLU A 127 -9.85 -2.50 -1.17
N LEU A 128 -10.98 -3.18 -1.40
CA LEU A 128 -11.55 -3.32 -2.75
C LEU A 128 -11.93 -1.96 -3.33
N ARG A 129 -12.64 -1.14 -2.55
CA ARG A 129 -13.09 0.20 -2.97
C ARG A 129 -11.91 1.10 -3.29
N PHE A 130 -10.91 1.12 -2.41
CA PHE A 130 -9.70 1.91 -2.64
C PHE A 130 -8.92 1.44 -3.87
N GLY A 131 -8.72 0.13 -4.02
CA GLY A 131 -8.07 -0.43 -5.20
C GLY A 131 -8.83 -0.11 -6.50
N ASN A 132 -10.17 -0.15 -6.49
CA ASN A 132 -11.00 0.23 -7.64
C ASN A 132 -10.86 1.71 -7.95
N PHE A 133 -10.92 2.57 -6.93
CA PHE A 133 -10.71 4.01 -7.09
C PHE A 133 -9.36 4.33 -7.74
N LEU A 134 -8.28 3.66 -7.30
CA LEU A 134 -6.97 3.83 -7.92
C LEU A 134 -6.93 3.32 -9.36
N HIS A 135 -7.55 2.18 -9.65
CA HIS A 135 -7.64 1.64 -11.01
C HIS A 135 -8.39 2.60 -11.94
N ASP A 136 -9.56 3.09 -11.52
CA ASP A 136 -10.40 4.01 -12.31
C ASP A 136 -9.65 5.32 -12.65
N ASN A 137 -8.65 5.67 -11.84
CA ASN A 137 -7.81 6.84 -12.00
C ASN A 137 -6.37 6.51 -12.43
N ILE A 138 -6.13 5.35 -13.03
CA ILE A 138 -4.79 4.87 -13.40
C ILE A 138 -4.02 5.83 -14.32
N GLU A 139 -4.75 6.60 -15.12
CA GLU A 139 -4.20 7.63 -16.01
C GLU A 139 -3.42 8.73 -15.28
N VAL A 140 -3.77 9.03 -14.03
CA VAL A 140 -3.04 10.01 -13.20
C VAL A 140 -1.63 9.50 -12.88
N PHE A 141 -1.50 8.22 -12.54
CA PHE A 141 -0.21 7.60 -12.25
C PHE A 141 0.64 7.42 -13.51
N ARG A 142 0.00 7.12 -14.65
CA ARG A 142 0.67 7.09 -15.95
C ARG A 142 1.24 8.46 -16.30
N LEU A 143 0.44 9.52 -16.18
CA LEU A 143 0.88 10.89 -16.42
C LEU A 143 2.04 11.28 -15.50
N LEU A 144 1.97 10.89 -14.23
CA LEU A 144 3.04 11.13 -13.25
C LEU A 144 4.35 10.50 -13.70
N GLU A 145 4.33 9.24 -14.15
CA GLU A 145 5.53 8.58 -14.65
C GLU A 145 6.07 9.24 -15.92
N GLU A 146 5.22 9.48 -16.91
CA GLU A 146 5.60 10.14 -18.16
C GLU A 146 6.21 11.53 -17.91
N SER A 147 5.74 12.23 -16.88
CA SER A 147 6.25 13.55 -16.50
C SER A 147 7.67 13.50 -15.90
N ARG A 148 8.14 12.38 -15.36
CA ARG A 148 9.46 12.28 -14.68
C ARG A 148 10.61 12.71 -15.57
N HIS A 149 10.54 12.38 -16.86
CA HIS A 149 11.51 12.77 -17.89
C HIS A 149 11.02 13.93 -18.76
N GLY A 150 9.85 14.48 -18.46
CA GLY A 150 9.26 15.63 -19.15
C GLY A 150 9.73 16.99 -18.61
N SER A 151 9.12 18.05 -19.15
CA SER A 151 9.37 19.43 -18.71
C SER A 151 8.84 19.68 -17.29
N ILE A 152 9.26 20.79 -16.69
CA ILE A 152 8.80 21.23 -15.37
C ILE A 152 7.27 21.40 -15.37
N GLU A 153 6.72 21.93 -16.47
CA GLU A 153 5.28 22.15 -16.64
C GLU A 153 4.51 20.84 -16.62
N LYS A 154 5.00 19.79 -17.32
CA LYS A 154 4.38 18.45 -17.28
C LYS A 154 4.40 17.85 -15.87
N LYS A 155 5.51 18.05 -15.15
CA LYS A 155 5.61 17.59 -13.75
C LYS A 155 4.62 18.32 -12.85
N LYS A 156 4.49 19.65 -13.00
CA LYS A 156 3.49 20.46 -12.27
C LYS A 156 2.07 20.00 -12.58
N GLU A 157 1.74 19.79 -13.85
CA GLU A 157 0.43 19.29 -14.28
C GLU A 157 0.11 17.92 -13.65
N ALA A 158 1.05 16.98 -13.70
CA ALA A 158 0.89 15.67 -13.10
C ALA A 158 0.67 15.74 -11.59
N THR A 159 1.43 16.56 -10.87
CA THR A 159 1.25 16.78 -9.44
C THR A 159 -0.12 17.39 -9.12
N ILE A 160 -0.60 18.34 -9.93
CA ILE A 160 -1.95 18.94 -9.77
C ILE A 160 -3.05 17.89 -9.96
N LYS A 161 -2.89 16.98 -10.93
CA LYS A 161 -3.83 15.86 -11.14
C LYS A 161 -3.82 14.90 -9.96
N LEU A 162 -2.65 14.60 -9.39
CA LEU A 162 -2.53 13.78 -8.19
C LEU A 162 -3.17 14.43 -6.96
N ILE A 163 -3.01 15.75 -6.78
CA ILE A 163 -3.71 16.50 -5.73
C ILE A 163 -5.23 16.40 -5.90
N SER A 164 -5.71 16.55 -7.13
CA SER A 164 -7.14 16.42 -7.44
C SER A 164 -7.65 15.01 -7.12
N LEU A 165 -6.84 13.99 -7.43
CA LEU A 165 -7.16 12.60 -7.12
C LEU A 165 -7.30 12.38 -5.61
N PHE A 166 -6.35 12.86 -4.81
CA PHE A 166 -6.43 12.75 -3.35
C PHE A 166 -7.72 13.40 -2.79
N ALA A 167 -8.05 14.61 -3.26
CA ALA A 167 -9.26 15.30 -2.83
C ALA A 167 -10.57 14.59 -3.24
N MET A 168 -10.55 13.75 -4.28
CA MET A 168 -11.71 13.00 -4.78
C MET A 168 -11.90 11.64 -4.12
N GLN A 169 -11.04 11.23 -3.18
CA GLN A 169 -11.20 9.96 -2.48
C GLN A 169 -12.58 9.88 -1.80
N PRO A 170 -13.35 8.81 -2.04
CA PRO A 170 -14.76 8.73 -1.64
C PRO A 170 -14.98 8.46 -0.14
N GLU A 171 -13.96 7.97 0.57
CA GLU A 171 -14.03 7.63 1.98
C GLU A 171 -12.67 7.79 2.66
N LEU A 172 -12.70 7.96 3.99
CA LEU A 172 -11.50 8.04 4.82
C LEU A 172 -10.77 6.69 4.81
N ASN A 173 -9.57 6.67 4.24
CA ASN A 173 -8.71 5.49 4.19
C ASN A 173 -7.28 5.90 4.53
N TYR A 174 -6.87 5.71 5.78
CA TYR A 174 -5.56 6.13 6.27
C TYR A 174 -4.38 5.54 5.49
N ALA A 175 -4.46 4.26 5.09
CA ALA A 175 -3.43 3.63 4.27
C ALA A 175 -3.37 4.26 2.87
N GLY A 176 -4.54 4.57 2.30
CA GLY A 176 -4.64 5.28 1.03
C GLY A 176 -4.19 6.74 1.11
N ASP A 177 -4.44 7.41 2.23
CA ASP A 177 -4.02 8.78 2.51
C ASP A 177 -2.50 8.84 2.62
N ILE A 178 -1.87 7.98 3.42
CA ILE A 178 -0.40 7.88 3.53
C ILE A 178 0.21 7.68 2.13
N LEU A 179 -0.35 6.76 1.34
CA LEU A 179 0.13 6.48 0.00
C LEU A 179 0.04 7.71 -0.92
N LEU A 180 -1.14 8.32 -1.05
CA LEU A 180 -1.32 9.45 -1.98
C LEU A 180 -0.60 10.71 -1.50
N LEU A 181 -0.67 11.03 -0.20
CA LEU A 181 0.04 12.16 0.38
C LEU A 181 1.56 12.00 0.26
N GLY A 182 2.09 10.79 0.44
CA GLY A 182 3.51 10.49 0.23
C GLY A 182 3.94 10.78 -1.21
N ILE A 183 3.17 10.32 -2.20
CA ILE A 183 3.44 10.59 -3.61
C ILE A 183 3.32 12.10 -3.90
N ILE A 184 2.34 12.81 -3.31
CA ILE A 184 2.21 14.26 -3.46
C ILE A 184 3.44 14.97 -2.88
N SER A 185 3.84 14.65 -1.64
CA SER A 185 4.99 15.27 -0.96
C SER A 185 6.30 15.08 -1.76
N ASP A 186 6.49 13.91 -2.37
CA ASP A 186 7.65 13.65 -3.23
C ASP A 186 7.69 14.53 -4.48
N ASN A 187 6.53 14.86 -5.04
CA ASN A 187 6.41 15.58 -6.30
C ASN A 187 6.14 17.09 -6.14
N ILE A 188 5.71 17.56 -4.97
CA ILE A 188 5.37 18.97 -4.71
C ILE A 188 6.58 19.91 -4.84
N LYS A 189 7.81 19.38 -4.70
CA LYS A 189 9.05 20.16 -4.83
C LYS A 189 9.24 20.83 -6.19
N VAL A 190 8.54 20.33 -7.23
CA VAL A 190 8.58 20.92 -8.57
C VAL A 190 8.11 22.39 -8.59
N PHE A 191 7.34 22.81 -7.58
CA PHE A 191 6.86 24.19 -7.43
C PHE A 191 7.86 25.10 -6.67
N GLY A 192 9.00 24.57 -6.23
CA GLY A 192 10.04 25.33 -5.56
C GLY A 192 9.57 25.92 -4.22
N LYS A 193 10.00 27.16 -3.92
CA LYS A 193 9.73 27.83 -2.63
C LYS A 193 8.24 27.98 -2.30
N GLU A 194 7.38 28.05 -3.32
CA GLU A 194 5.93 28.21 -3.13
C GLU A 194 5.29 27.00 -2.44
N ALA A 195 5.93 25.84 -2.49
CA ALA A 195 5.42 24.60 -1.91
C ALA A 195 6.18 24.15 -0.65
N GLU A 196 7.14 24.92 -0.12
CA GLU A 196 7.94 24.52 1.05
C GLU A 196 7.06 24.34 2.30
N ASN A 197 6.19 25.30 2.58
CA ASN A 197 5.25 25.23 3.72
C ASN A 197 4.28 24.07 3.54
N LEU A 198 3.66 23.97 2.36
CA LEU A 198 2.74 22.89 2.03
C LEU A 198 3.39 21.52 2.18
N LYS A 199 4.64 21.37 1.75
CA LYS A 199 5.40 20.12 1.94
C LYS A 199 5.58 19.79 3.42
N SER A 200 5.93 20.78 4.24
CA SER A 200 6.07 20.58 5.69
C SER A 200 4.75 20.14 6.33
N ASP A 201 3.62 20.72 5.89
CA ASP A 201 2.29 20.37 6.38
C ASP A 201 1.89 18.95 5.95
N LEU A 202 2.18 18.58 4.70
CA LEU A 202 1.99 17.22 4.17
C LEU A 202 2.81 16.19 4.95
N ASP A 203 4.10 16.45 5.15
CA ASP A 203 4.98 15.55 5.91
C ASP A 203 4.51 15.40 7.36
N THR A 204 4.00 16.48 7.96
CA THR A 204 3.41 16.45 9.32
C THR A 204 2.15 15.59 9.35
N LEU A 205 1.26 15.74 8.36
CA LEU A 205 0.05 14.91 8.29
C LEU A 205 0.39 13.44 8.07
N ILE A 206 1.31 13.10 7.17
CA ILE A 206 1.75 11.72 6.94
C ILE A 206 2.22 11.09 8.26
N ASN A 207 3.10 11.78 8.99
CA ASN A 207 3.58 11.30 10.29
C ASN A 207 2.45 11.12 11.32
N LEU A 208 1.43 11.99 11.31
CA LEU A 208 0.29 11.89 12.21
C LEU A 208 -0.62 10.72 11.84
N VAL A 209 -0.90 10.52 10.56
CA VAL A 209 -1.70 9.39 10.06
C VAL A 209 -0.98 8.07 10.34
N GLU A 210 0.34 8.00 10.15
CA GLU A 210 1.16 6.82 10.49
C GLU A 210 1.09 6.51 12.00
N LYS A 211 1.36 7.51 12.86
CA LYS A 211 1.28 7.32 14.32
C LYS A 211 -0.10 6.91 14.81
N SER A 212 -1.14 7.44 14.18
CA SER A 212 -2.50 7.16 14.59
C SER A 212 -2.99 5.82 14.04
N ALA A 213 -2.53 5.41 12.85
CA ALA A 213 -2.70 4.04 12.37
C ALA A 213 -2.08 3.03 13.35
N ASP A 214 -0.88 3.31 13.88
CA ASP A 214 -0.25 2.47 14.90
C ASP A 214 -1.07 2.38 16.20
N LYS A 215 -1.64 3.50 16.67
CA LYS A 215 -2.53 3.51 17.85
C LYS A 215 -3.81 2.72 17.63
N LEU A 216 -4.44 2.88 16.46
CA LEU A 216 -5.67 2.18 16.07
C LEU A 216 -5.44 0.67 15.96
N ILE A 217 -4.28 0.24 15.47
CA ILE A 217 -3.88 -1.17 15.40
C ILE A 217 -3.66 -1.76 16.80
N ASN A 218 -3.16 -0.96 17.75
CA ASN A 218 -2.82 -1.41 19.10
C ASN A 218 -3.97 -1.30 20.12
N MET A 219 -5.18 -0.88 19.70
CA MET A 219 -6.38 -0.77 20.55
C MET A 219 -6.15 0.03 21.85
N GLU A 220 -5.33 1.10 21.81
CA GLU A 220 -5.25 2.04 22.93
C GLU A 220 -6.56 2.83 23.04
N SER A 221 -7.03 3.09 24.26
CA SER A 221 -8.44 3.22 24.66
C SER A 221 -9.30 4.35 24.05
N ASP A 222 -8.81 5.16 23.11
CA ASP A 222 -9.50 6.36 22.60
C ASP A 222 -9.55 6.40 21.06
N ILE A 223 -10.16 5.35 20.48
CA ILE A 223 -10.31 5.18 19.01
C ILE A 223 -11.15 6.31 18.40
N GLU A 224 -12.27 6.69 19.04
CA GLU A 224 -13.18 7.71 18.51
C GLU A 224 -12.54 9.11 18.46
N GLU A 225 -11.85 9.53 19.52
CA GLU A 225 -11.14 10.82 19.57
C GLU A 225 -10.00 10.86 18.53
N THR A 226 -9.31 9.73 18.33
CA THR A 226 -8.24 9.60 17.33
C THR A 226 -8.79 9.68 15.90
N GLU A 227 -9.94 9.05 15.62
CA GLU A 227 -10.56 9.11 14.29
C GLU A 227 -11.09 10.50 13.96
N GLU A 228 -11.66 11.21 14.93
CA GLU A 228 -12.16 12.59 14.78
C GLU A 228 -11.00 13.59 14.53
N GLU A 229 -9.94 13.54 15.34
CA GLU A 229 -8.75 14.40 15.15
C GLU A 229 -8.11 14.19 13.76
N LEU A 230 -8.07 12.94 13.28
CA LEU A 230 -7.55 12.63 11.95
C LEU A 230 -8.47 13.14 10.84
N ALA A 231 -9.79 13.04 11.01
CA ALA A 231 -10.74 13.53 10.04
C ALA A 231 -10.63 15.05 9.85
N GLU A 232 -10.57 15.80 10.96
CA GLU A 232 -10.39 17.27 10.94
C GLU A 232 -9.07 17.67 10.26
N LYS A 233 -7.95 17.02 10.63
CA LYS A 233 -6.65 17.33 10.03
C LYS A 233 -6.58 16.97 8.55
N ARG A 234 -7.21 15.87 8.16
CA ARG A 234 -7.32 15.47 6.76
C ARG A 234 -8.11 16.52 5.97
N GLU A 235 -9.24 16.99 6.50
CA GLU A 235 -10.06 18.02 5.87
C GLU A 235 -9.26 19.32 5.67
N ALA A 236 -8.56 19.79 6.70
CA ALA A 236 -7.70 20.97 6.61
C ALA A 236 -6.62 20.87 5.51
N VAL A 237 -5.98 19.70 5.38
CA VAL A 237 -4.97 19.48 4.32
C VAL A 237 -5.61 19.40 2.93
N VAL A 238 -6.79 18.78 2.80
CA VAL A 238 -7.54 18.79 1.53
C VAL A 238 -7.84 20.23 1.11
N GLU A 239 -8.30 21.08 2.02
CA GLU A 239 -8.54 22.50 1.74
C GLU A 239 -7.29 23.24 1.29
N GLN A 240 -6.16 23.06 2.00
CA GLN A 240 -4.88 23.67 1.64
C GLN A 240 -4.39 23.21 0.27
N LEU A 241 -4.50 21.91 -0.02
CA LEU A 241 -4.11 21.34 -1.31
C LEU A 241 -4.99 21.86 -2.46
N LEU A 242 -6.29 22.00 -2.23
CA LEU A 242 -7.22 22.55 -3.22
C LEU A 242 -6.96 24.05 -3.47
N ALA A 243 -6.71 24.83 -2.41
CA ALA A 243 -6.34 26.23 -2.53
C ALA A 243 -5.01 26.40 -3.29
N PHE A 244 -4.00 25.59 -2.96
CA PHE A 244 -2.73 25.56 -3.68
C PHE A 244 -2.92 25.20 -5.15
N ARG A 245 -3.71 24.17 -5.45
CA ARG A 245 -4.04 23.79 -6.83
C ARG A 245 -4.68 24.96 -7.59
N LEU A 246 -5.61 25.68 -6.99
CA LEU A 246 -6.30 26.80 -7.63
C LEU A 246 -5.33 27.95 -7.95
N ASP A 247 -4.46 28.31 -7.00
CA ASP A 247 -3.41 29.31 -7.20
C ASP A 247 -2.47 28.93 -8.36
N GLN A 248 -2.03 27.67 -8.41
CA GLN A 248 -1.17 27.19 -9.49
C GLN A 248 -1.89 27.15 -10.85
N PHE A 249 -3.19 26.81 -10.87
CA PHE A 249 -3.98 26.84 -12.10
C PHE A 249 -4.07 28.27 -12.68
N ILE A 250 -4.30 29.26 -11.82
CA ILE A 250 -4.34 30.68 -12.19
C ILE A 250 -2.97 31.16 -12.72
N LYS A 251 -1.87 30.75 -12.10
CA LYS A 251 -0.52 31.15 -12.55
C LYS A 251 -0.10 30.54 -13.89
N MET A 252 -0.74 29.44 -14.30
CA MET A 252 -0.43 28.73 -15.54
C MET A 252 -1.25 29.19 -16.76
N HIS A 253 -2.25 30.04 -16.59
CA HIS A 253 -3.16 30.53 -17.64
C HIS A 253 -3.26 32.06 -17.64
#